data_AF-J0ZIG6-F1
#
_entry.id   AF-J0ZIG6-F1
#
_cell.length_a   1.000
_cell.length_b   1.000
_cell.length_c   1.000
_cell.angle_alpha   90.00
_cell.angle_beta   90.00
_cell.angle_gamma   90.00
#
_symmetry.space_group_name_H-M   'P 1'
#
loop_
_entity.id
_entity.type
_entity.pdbx_description
1 polymer ?
#
loop_
_entity_poly.entity_id
_entity_poly.type
_entity_poly.pdbx_seq_one_letter_code
_entity_poly.pdbx_strand_id
1 'polypeptide(L)'
;MKKILKLLSCMALLSTAGCVNSIPSLSPAIWRKKILLECGVPDFDKVVALDSNQFASIEMCMAQSGFRPSFPIQGWCENNKSENLPICRPGAIMPQRSVERRLKSPYCKKHPEQYECKP
;
A
#
# COMPACT_ATOMS: atom_id res chain seq x y z
N MET A 1 -33.00 19.71 49.89
CA MET A 1 -32.18 18.95 48.93
C MET A 1 -32.79 19.17 47.54
N LYS A 2 -32.16 20.00 46.69
CA LYS A 2 -31.47 19.61 45.41
C LYS A 2 -32.37 18.78 44.48
N LYS A 3 -32.67 19.09 43.22
CA LYS A 3 -32.34 20.15 42.26
C LYS A 3 -33.43 20.05 41.17
N ILE A 4 -34.04 21.17 40.77
CA ILE A 4 -34.89 21.24 39.55
C ILE A 4 -33.94 21.07 38.36
N LEU A 5 -33.99 19.93 37.67
CA LEU A 5 -33.23 19.75 36.43
C LEU A 5 -33.91 20.54 35.32
N LYS A 6 -33.37 21.73 35.03
CA LYS A 6 -33.54 22.43 33.76
C LYS A 6 -33.02 21.53 32.64
N LEU A 7 -33.92 20.87 31.91
CA LEU A 7 -33.61 20.29 30.60
C LEU A 7 -33.79 21.39 29.55
N LEU A 8 -32.86 22.35 29.57
CA LEU A 8 -32.68 23.30 28.49
C LEU A 8 -31.75 22.67 27.45
N SER A 9 -32.29 22.55 26.24
CA SER A 9 -31.65 22.94 24.99
C SER A 9 -30.14 22.70 24.89
N CYS A 10 -29.76 21.63 24.19
CA CYS A 10 -28.58 21.59 23.33
C CYS A 10 -28.86 20.56 22.22
N MET A 11 -29.76 20.91 21.30
CA MET A 11 -29.72 20.34 19.95
C MET A 11 -28.38 20.81 19.35
N ALA A 12 -27.33 20.03 19.59
CA ALA A 12 -26.09 20.19 18.86
C ALA A 12 -26.42 19.90 17.40
N LEU A 13 -26.57 20.97 16.63
CA LEU A 13 -26.54 20.94 15.18
C LEU A 13 -25.24 20.24 14.81
N LEU A 14 -25.33 18.95 14.49
CA LEU A 14 -24.30 18.24 13.73
C LEU A 14 -24.30 18.90 12.37
N SER A 15 -23.55 20.00 12.26
CA SER A 15 -23.14 20.57 10.98
C SER A 15 -22.28 19.51 10.30
N THR A 16 -22.94 18.63 9.56
CA THR A 16 -22.31 17.85 8.51
C THR A 16 -21.93 18.85 7.41
N ALA A 17 -20.89 19.63 7.65
CA ALA A 17 -19.97 19.98 6.58
C ALA A 17 -19.30 18.65 6.19
N GLY A 18 -20.08 17.79 5.53
CA GLY A 18 -19.60 16.56 4.96
C GLY A 18 -18.51 16.96 3.99
N CYS A 19 -17.28 16.56 4.30
CA CYS A 19 -16.17 16.72 3.38
C CYS A 19 -16.57 15.99 2.09
N VAL A 20 -17.00 16.71 1.06
CA VAL A 20 -16.92 16.24 -0.32
C VAL A 20 -15.45 16.36 -0.72
N ASN A 21 -14.58 15.67 0.01
CA ASN A 21 -13.32 15.24 -0.55
C ASN A 21 -13.71 14.04 -1.40
N SER A 22 -14.14 14.32 -2.62
CA SER A 22 -14.17 13.34 -3.68
C SER A 22 -12.74 12.84 -3.86
N ILE A 23 -12.30 11.91 -3.01
CA ILE A 23 -11.24 10.99 -3.35
C ILE A 23 -11.80 10.33 -4.60
N PRO A 24 -11.22 10.53 -5.80
CA PRO A 24 -11.65 9.78 -6.96
C PRO A 24 -11.54 8.32 -6.51
N SER A 25 -12.66 7.60 -6.45
CA SER A 25 -12.60 6.19 -6.10
C SER A 25 -11.72 5.56 -7.17
N LEU A 26 -10.46 5.30 -6.84
CA LEU A 26 -9.52 4.75 -7.81
C LEU A 26 -10.12 3.43 -8.26
N SER A 27 -10.14 3.20 -9.58
CA SER A 27 -10.56 1.90 -10.07
C SER A 27 -9.68 0.82 -9.42
N PRO A 28 -10.17 -0.41 -9.24
CA PRO A 28 -9.37 -1.48 -8.64
C PRO A 28 -8.01 -1.68 -9.36
N ALA A 29 -7.96 -1.43 -10.67
CA ALA A 29 -6.74 -1.47 -11.45
C ALA A 29 -5.74 -0.37 -11.05
N ILE A 30 -6.20 0.88 -10.91
CA ILE A 30 -5.35 2.00 -10.48
C ILE A 30 -4.88 1.79 -9.05
N TRP A 31 -5.77 1.31 -8.17
CA TRP A 31 -5.41 0.95 -6.79
C TRP A 31 -4.30 -0.10 -6.75
N ARG A 32 -4.43 -1.17 -7.54
CA ARG A 32 -3.41 -2.22 -7.65
C ARG A 32 -2.07 -1.67 -8.12
N LYS A 33 -2.06 -0.82 -9.15
CA LYS A 33 -0.84 -0.16 -9.65
C LYS A 33 -0.18 0.73 -8.59
N LYS A 34 -0.97 1.53 -7.87
CA LYS A 34 -0.47 2.36 -6.76
C LYS A 34 0.25 1.50 -5.73
N ILE A 35 -0.33 0.38 -5.32
CA ILE A 35 0.27 -0.51 -4.33
C ILE A 35 1.52 -1.20 -4.86
N LEU A 36 1.51 -1.68 -6.10
CA LEU A 36 2.70 -2.29 -6.73
C LEU A 36 3.90 -1.33 -6.72
N LEU A 37 3.69 -0.05 -7.06
CA LEU A 37 4.74 0.97 -6.99
C LEU A 37 5.21 1.22 -5.55
N GLU A 38 4.30 1.26 -4.58
CA GLU A 38 4.66 1.42 -3.16
C GLU A 38 5.41 0.20 -2.61
N CYS A 39 5.13 -0.98 -3.15
CA CYS A 39 5.81 -2.23 -2.85
C CYS A 39 7.14 -2.39 -3.59
N GLY A 40 7.47 -1.51 -4.53
CA GLY A 40 8.79 -1.42 -5.16
C GLY A 40 8.89 -1.93 -6.59
N VAL A 41 7.77 -2.12 -7.29
CA VAL A 41 7.82 -2.24 -8.75
C VAL A 41 8.34 -0.90 -9.31
N PRO A 42 9.45 -0.90 -10.08
CA PRO A 42 10.10 0.35 -10.48
C PRO A 42 9.42 1.02 -11.68
N ASP A 43 9.03 0.25 -12.69
CA ASP A 43 8.51 0.74 -13.96
C ASP A 43 7.55 -0.29 -14.58
N PHE A 44 6.35 0.15 -15.01
CA PHE A 44 5.40 -0.71 -15.73
C PHE A 44 5.60 -0.70 -17.24
N ASP A 45 6.31 0.29 -17.79
CA ASP A 45 6.55 0.39 -19.23
C ASP A 45 7.74 -0.46 -19.69
N LYS A 46 8.48 -1.04 -18.73
CA LYS A 46 9.71 -1.78 -18.99
C LYS A 46 9.62 -3.14 -18.33
N VAL A 47 10.15 -4.13 -19.04
CA VAL A 47 10.46 -5.42 -18.43
C VAL A 47 11.69 -5.22 -17.56
N VAL A 48 11.50 -5.17 -16.25
CA VAL A 48 12.59 -5.10 -15.28
C VAL A 48 12.81 -6.48 -14.70
N ALA A 49 14.01 -7.03 -14.91
CA ALA A 49 14.42 -8.26 -14.25
C ALA A 49 14.57 -7.99 -12.74
N LEU A 50 13.66 -8.57 -11.96
CA LEU A 50 13.73 -8.54 -10.50
C LEU A 50 14.59 -9.72 -10.04
N ASP A 51 15.48 -9.48 -9.08
CA ASP A 51 16.15 -10.57 -8.39
C ASP A 51 15.15 -11.35 -7.49
N SER A 52 15.53 -12.57 -7.09
CA SER A 52 14.68 -13.46 -6.29
C SER A 52 14.21 -12.82 -4.98
N ASN A 53 15.03 -11.96 -4.36
CA ASN A 53 14.67 -11.28 -3.13
C ASN A 53 13.73 -10.10 -3.39
N GLN A 54 13.96 -9.31 -4.43
CA GLN A 54 13.09 -8.21 -4.85
C GLN A 54 11.70 -8.71 -5.20
N PHE A 55 11.63 -9.78 -6.00
CA PHE A 55 10.36 -10.40 -6.37
C PHE A 55 9.57 -10.89 -5.15
N ALA A 56 10.22 -11.64 -4.25
CA ALA A 56 9.61 -12.07 -3.00
C ALA A 56 9.18 -10.91 -2.10
N SER A 57 9.97 -9.83 -2.07
CA SER A 57 9.65 -8.64 -1.27
C SER A 57 8.41 -7.91 -1.79
N ILE A 58 8.28 -7.79 -3.11
CA ILE A 58 7.11 -7.18 -3.75
C ILE A 58 5.86 -8.02 -3.47
N GLU A 59 5.92 -9.33 -3.69
CA GLU A 59 4.80 -10.24 -3.46
C GLU A 59 4.35 -10.25 -2.00
N MET A 60 5.29 -10.23 -1.04
CA MET A 60 4.98 -10.13 0.38
C MET A 60 4.33 -8.80 0.75
N CYS A 61 4.83 -7.68 0.22
CA CYS A 61 4.21 -6.37 0.45
C CYS A 61 2.78 -6.30 -0.14
N MET A 62 2.57 -6.89 -1.32
CA MET A 62 1.24 -7.04 -1.92
C MET A 62 0.32 -7.90 -1.05
N ALA A 63 0.84 -9.01 -0.50
CA ALA A 63 0.09 -9.87 0.41
C ALA A 63 -0.37 -9.15 1.67
N GLN A 64 0.51 -8.36 2.29
CA GLN A 64 0.17 -7.52 3.44
C GLN A 64 -0.86 -6.43 3.11
N SER A 65 -0.99 -6.09 1.82
CA SER A 65 -1.98 -5.14 1.31
C SER A 65 -3.32 -5.78 0.95
N GLY A 66 -3.52 -7.07 1.27
CA GLY A 66 -4.76 -7.81 1.04
C GLY A 66 -4.85 -8.53 -0.30
N PHE A 67 -3.78 -8.57 -1.08
CA PHE A 67 -3.75 -9.34 -2.33
C PHE A 67 -3.33 -10.78 -2.07
N ARG A 68 -3.81 -11.71 -2.90
CA ARG A 68 -3.34 -13.09 -2.84
C ARG A 68 -1.95 -13.19 -3.46
N PRO A 69 -0.91 -13.68 -2.75
CA PRO A 69 0.41 -13.87 -3.33
C PRO A 69 0.40 -15.02 -4.33
N SER A 70 1.33 -14.98 -5.28
CA SER A 70 1.50 -16.01 -6.31
C SER A 70 2.10 -17.30 -5.74
N PHE A 71 2.73 -17.24 -4.57
CA PHE A 71 3.33 -18.37 -3.85
C PHE A 71 3.28 -18.17 -2.33
N PRO A 72 3.34 -19.25 -1.54
CA PRO A 72 3.63 -19.14 -0.11
C PRO A 72 5.11 -18.75 0.10
N ILE A 73 5.36 -17.75 0.95
CA ILE A 73 6.74 -17.28 1.22
C ILE A 73 7.65 -18.38 1.75
N GLN A 74 7.11 -19.31 2.54
CA GLN A 74 7.86 -20.47 3.02
C GLN A 74 8.40 -21.32 1.87
N GLY A 75 7.54 -21.71 0.92
CA GLY A 75 7.96 -22.51 -0.24
C GLY A 75 8.96 -21.76 -1.13
N TRP A 76 8.80 -20.44 -1.28
CA TRP A 76 9.79 -19.62 -1.97
C TRP A 76 11.16 -19.65 -1.29
N CYS A 77 11.19 -19.48 0.03
CA CYS A 77 12.43 -19.50 0.80
C CYS A 77 13.09 -20.87 0.84
N GLU A 78 12.32 -21.95 0.84
CA GLU A 78 12.83 -23.32 0.73
C GLU A 78 13.48 -23.56 -0.64
N ASN A 79 12.81 -23.14 -1.73
CA ASN A 79 13.33 -23.29 -3.10
C ASN A 79 14.58 -22.44 -3.36
N ASN A 80 14.71 -21.29 -2.69
CA ASN A 80 15.83 -20.35 -2.85
C ASN A 80 16.80 -20.37 -1.65
N LYS A 81 16.85 -21.48 -0.90
CA LYS A 81 17.63 -21.56 0.34
C LYS A 81 19.13 -21.32 0.14
N SER A 82 19.68 -21.77 -1.00
CA SER A 82 21.09 -21.58 -1.36
C SER A 82 21.47 -20.11 -1.60
N GLU A 83 20.51 -19.27 -2.00
CA GLU A 83 20.73 -17.84 -2.28
C GLU A 83 20.78 -17.00 -1.00
N ASN A 84 20.38 -17.56 0.15
CA ASN A 84 20.35 -16.88 1.44
C ASN A 84 19.67 -15.50 1.36
N LEU A 85 18.49 -15.46 0.72
CA LEU A 85 17.75 -14.24 0.44
C LEU A 85 17.45 -13.47 1.74
N PRO A 86 17.70 -12.15 1.81
CA PRO A 86 17.41 -11.34 2.98
C PRO A 86 16.00 -11.52 3.56
N ILE A 87 14.97 -11.60 2.71
CA ILE A 87 13.58 -11.79 3.16
C ILE A 87 13.30 -13.15 3.81
N CYS A 88 14.15 -14.14 3.56
CA CYS A 88 14.01 -15.49 4.08
C CYS A 88 14.75 -15.71 5.41
N ARG A 89 15.46 -14.70 5.90
CA ARG A 89 16.23 -14.81 7.14
C ARG A 89 15.34 -14.68 8.36
N PRO A 90 15.64 -15.39 9.47
CA PRO A 90 14.98 -15.15 10.75
C PRO A 90 15.07 -13.66 11.14
N GLY A 91 13.95 -13.08 11.55
CA GLY A 91 13.89 -11.66 11.91
C GLY A 91 13.94 -10.68 10.73
N ALA A 92 13.79 -11.16 9.49
CA ALA A 92 13.68 -10.28 8.32
C ALA A 92 12.57 -9.24 8.51
N ILE A 93 12.89 -7.98 8.19
CA ILE A 93 11.91 -6.89 8.24
C ILE A 93 10.94 -7.08 7.09
N MET A 94 9.66 -7.19 7.42
CA MET A 94 8.62 -7.38 6.41
C MET A 94 8.47 -6.12 5.54
N PRO A 95 8.49 -6.25 4.21
CA PRO A 95 8.45 -5.13 3.30
C PRO A 95 7.12 -4.38 3.41
N GLN A 96 7.18 -3.11 3.77
CA GLN A 96 6.01 -2.24 3.85
C GLN A 96 5.85 -1.39 2.58
N ARG A 97 4.61 -0.98 2.33
CA ARG A 97 4.27 0.06 1.35
C ARG A 97 4.99 1.36 1.71
N SER A 98 5.47 2.07 0.69
CA SER A 98 6.07 3.39 0.87
C SER A 98 5.57 4.35 -0.21
N VAL A 99 4.82 5.36 0.21
CA VAL A 99 4.37 6.47 -0.66
C VAL A 99 5.58 7.15 -1.30
N GLU A 100 6.63 7.39 -0.52
CA GLU A 100 7.87 7.98 -1.03
C GLU A 100 8.50 7.12 -2.12
N ARG A 101 8.58 5.79 -1.93
CA ARG A 101 9.10 4.86 -2.94
C ARG A 101 8.30 4.93 -4.24
N ARG A 102 6.97 4.95 -4.16
CA ARG A 102 6.09 5.10 -5.33
C ARG A 102 6.34 6.42 -6.05
N LEU A 103 6.32 7.54 -5.34
CA LEU A 103 6.48 8.87 -5.94
C LEU A 103 7.87 9.06 -6.55
N LYS A 104 8.90 8.40 -6.00
CA LYS A 104 10.27 8.41 -6.54
C LYS A 104 10.55 7.33 -7.59
N SER A 105 9.59 6.45 -7.89
CA SER A 105 9.76 5.36 -8.84
C SER A 105 10.05 5.90 -10.26
N PRO A 106 10.82 5.17 -11.09
CA PRO A 106 11.00 5.50 -12.50
C PRO A 106 9.67 5.75 -13.24
N TYR A 107 8.64 4.92 -12.98
CA TYR A 107 7.31 5.10 -13.56
C TYR A 107 6.72 6.47 -13.26
N CYS A 108 6.64 6.86 -11.99
CA CYS A 108 5.99 8.10 -11.59
C CYS A 108 6.80 9.36 -11.92
N LYS A 109 8.12 9.24 -12.07
CA LYS A 109 8.94 10.32 -12.62
C LYS A 109 8.63 10.56 -14.10
N LYS A 110 8.36 9.50 -14.86
CA LYS A 110 8.03 9.59 -16.30
C LYS A 110 6.58 10.03 -16.52
N HIS A 111 5.67 9.57 -15.68
CA HIS A 111 4.22 9.74 -15.84
C HIS A 111 3.57 10.41 -14.61
N PRO A 112 3.97 11.65 -14.24
CA PRO A 112 3.45 12.33 -13.07
C PRO A 112 1.95 12.67 -13.17
N GLU A 113 1.37 12.61 -14.38
CA GLU A 113 -0.04 12.85 -14.66
C GLU A 113 -0.95 11.70 -14.22
N GLN A 114 -0.43 10.47 -14.11
CA GLN A 114 -1.22 9.29 -13.76
C GLN A 114 -1.75 9.37 -12.32
N TYR A 115 -2.96 8.84 -12.10
CA TYR A 115 -3.63 8.90 -10.81
C TYR A 115 -2.87 8.15 -9.71
N GLU A 116 -2.28 7.00 -10.04
CA GLU A 116 -1.42 6.25 -9.13
C GLU A 116 -0.14 7.01 -8.75
N CYS A 117 0.26 8.04 -9.50
CA CYS A 117 1.46 8.83 -9.24
C CYS A 117 1.19 10.15 -8.50
N LYS A 118 -0.08 10.44 -8.18
CA LYS A 118 -0.44 11.57 -7.30
C LYS A 118 -0.15 11.26 -5.83
N PRO A 119 0.25 12.24 -5.02
CA PRO A 119 0.47 12.09 -3.58
C PRO A 119 -0.67 11.30 -2.91
#